data_AF-A0A1N7J3L5-F1
#
_entry.id   AF-A0A1N7J3L5-F1
#
_cell.length_a   1.000
_cell.length_b   1.000
_cell.length_c   1.000
_cell.angle_alpha   90.00
_cell.angle_beta   90.00
_cell.angle_gamma   90.00
#
_symmetry.space_group_name_H-M   'P 1'
#
loop_
_entity.id
_entity.type
_entity.pdbx_description
1 polymer ?
#
loop_
_entity_poly.entity_id
_entity_poly.type
_entity_poly.pdbx_seq_one_letter_code
_entity_poly.pdbx_strand_id
1 'polypeptide(L)' 'MMDFLYFPQDAAEYIPAVLMLILFMGAAVATVYIFMKASKNEEDSLPEHLKEDPHYYEKE' A
#
# COMPACT_ATOMS: atom_id res chain seq x y z
N MET A 1 34.04 6.50 -13.47
CA MET A 1 33.69 7.12 -12.17
C MET A 1 32.26 7.65 -12.33
N MET A 2 31.35 7.27 -11.44
CA MET A 2 29.92 7.67 -11.42
C MET A 2 29.15 7.66 -12.76
N ASP A 3 29.13 6.52 -13.44
CA ASP A 3 28.11 6.19 -14.45
C ASP A 3 26.82 5.61 -13.79
N PHE A 4 26.67 5.75 -12.46
CA PHE A 4 25.67 5.02 -11.68
C PHE A 4 24.26 5.65 -11.73
N LEU A 5 24.14 6.92 -12.10
CA LEU A 5 22.85 7.56 -12.35
C LEU A 5 22.76 7.86 -13.85
N TYR A 6 22.09 6.98 -14.59
CA TYR A 6 21.67 7.28 -15.96
C TYR A 6 20.61 8.37 -15.90
N PHE A 7 21.03 9.60 -16.18
CA PHE A 7 20.13 10.72 -16.35
C PHE A 7 19.95 10.97 -17.84
N PRO A 8 18.77 10.67 -18.39
CA PRO A 8 18.45 11.05 -19.74
C PRO A 8 18.72 12.53 -20.01
N GLN A 9 19.32 12.82 -21.16
CA GLN A 9 19.47 14.18 -21.66
C GLN A 9 18.14 14.74 -22.18
N ASP A 10 17.27 13.87 -22.71
CA ASP A 10 15.92 14.21 -23.13
C ASP A 10 14.91 13.93 -22.01
N ALA A 11 14.10 14.95 -21.69
CA ALA A 11 13.03 14.84 -20.70
C ALA A 11 12.00 13.75 -21.05
N ALA A 12 11.83 13.42 -22.34
CA ALA A 12 10.87 12.41 -22.79
C ALA A 12 11.20 10.99 -22.28
N GLU A 13 12.48 10.67 -22.05
CA GLU A 13 12.90 9.36 -21.56
C GLU A 13 12.49 9.08 -20.10
N TYR A 14 12.10 10.12 -19.33
CA TYR A 14 11.57 9.95 -17.97
C TYR A 14 10.08 9.60 -17.94
N ILE A 15 9.34 9.80 -19.05
CA ILE A 15 7.89 9.56 -19.12
C ILE A 15 7.52 8.13 -18.67
N PRO A 16 8.21 7.07 -19.12
CA PRO A 16 7.92 5.70 -18.67
C PRO A 16 8.08 5.53 -17.15
N ALA A 17 9.11 6.15 -16.56
CA ALA A 17 9.37 6.06 -15.13
C ALA A 17 8.26 6.76 -14.32
N VAL A 18 7.83 7.95 -14.74
CA VAL A 18 6.74 8.69 -14.08
C VAL A 18 5.41 7.93 -14.20
N LEU A 19 5.12 7.34 -15.36
CA LEU A 19 3.93 6.51 -15.55
C LEU A 19 3.93 5.29 -14.61
N MET A 20 5.06 4.60 -14.50
CA MET A 20 5.20 3.47 -13.57
C MET A 20 5.05 3.91 -12.11
N LEU A 21 5.61 5.06 -11.74
CA LEU A 21 5.46 5.63 -10.40
C LEU A 21 3.99 5.90 -10.08
N ILE A 22 3.27 6.56 -10.99
CA ILE A 22 1.84 6.87 -10.81
C ILE A 22 1.02 5.57 -10.69
N LEU A 23 1.29 4.57 -11.55
CA LEU A 23 0.63 3.28 -11.49
C LEU A 23 0.87 2.60 -10.14
N PHE A 24 2.11 2.57 -9.67
CA PHE A 24 2.48 1.94 -8.41
C PHE A 24 1.87 2.66 -7.21
N MET A 25 1.88 3.99 -7.19
CA MET A 25 1.21 4.78 -6.16
C MET A 25 -0.30 4.53 -6.15
N GLY A 26 -0.93 4.51 -7.34
CA GLY A 26 -2.35 4.19 -7.47
C GLY A 26 -2.68 2.78 -6.94
N ALA A 27 -1.85 1.79 -7.28
CA ALA A 27 -2.00 0.42 -6.79
C ALA A 27 -1.78 0.31 -5.27
N ALA A 28 -0.83 1.06 -4.70
CA ALA A 28 -0.58 1.08 -3.27
C ALA A 28 -1.78 1.64 -2.51
N VAL A 29 -2.32 2.78 -2.95
CA VAL A 29 -3.53 3.38 -2.35
C VAL A 29 -4.72 2.43 -2.47
N ALA A 30 -4.93 1.82 -3.65
CA ALA A 30 -6.01 0.86 -3.86
C ALA A 30 -5.87 -0.37 -2.95
N THR A 31 -4.66 -0.91 -2.82
CA THR A 31 -4.36 -2.04 -1.93
C THR A 31 -4.69 -1.70 -0.48
N VAL A 32 -4.16 -0.59 0.03
CA VAL A 32 -4.44 -0.15 1.42
C VAL A 32 -5.94 0.05 1.64
N TYR A 33 -6.64 0.67 0.69
CA TYR A 33 -8.08 0.86 0.79
C TYR A 33 -8.86 -0.46 0.83
N ILE A 34 -8.50 -1.44 -0.01
CA ILE A 34 -9.11 -2.77 -0.01
C ILE A 34 -8.85 -3.49 1.32
N PHE A 35 -7.61 -3.48 1.81
CA PHE A 35 -7.25 -4.10 3.08
C PHE A 35 -7.98 -3.46 4.26
N MET A 36 -8.05 -2.13 4.34
CA MET A 36 -8.80 -1.44 5.39
C MET A 36 -10.29 -1.78 5.36
N LYS A 37 -10.88 -1.90 4.16
CA LYS A 37 -12.29 -2.28 4.03
C LYS A 37 -12.53 -3.74 4.42
N ALA A 38 -11.62 -4.63 4.04
CA ALA A 38 -11.68 -6.04 4.44
C ALA A 38 -11.56 -6.21 5.96
N SER A 39 -10.59 -5.55 6.58
CA SER A 39 -10.37 -5.56 8.03
C SER A 39 -11.59 -5.08 8.82
N LYS A 40 -12.26 -4.01 8.37
CA LYS A 40 -13.50 -3.53 9.02
C LYS A 40 -14.64 -4.55 8.97
N ASN A 41 -14.77 -5.30 7.88
CA ASN A 41 -15.79 -6.34 7.79
C ASN A 41 -15.49 -7.50 8.76
N GLU A 42 -14.21 -7.80 9.02
CA GLU A 42 -13.80 -8.80 9.99
C GLU A 42 -14.13 -8.36 11.43
N GLU A 43 -13.88 -7.09 11.77
CA GLU A 43 -14.27 -6.49 13.06
C GLU A 43 -15.78 -6.53 13.31
N ASP A 44 -16.61 -6.38 12.27
CA ASP A 44 -18.07 -6.48 12.41
C ASP A 44 -18.54 -7.91 12.62
N SER A 45 -17.82 -8.90 12.07
CA SER A 45 -18.12 -10.33 12.23
C SER A 45 -17.61 -10.93 13.54
N LEU A 46 -16.75 -10.20 14.26
CA LEU A 46 -16.20 -10.61 15.55
C LEU A 46 -17.31 -10.64 16.62
N PRO A 47 -17.48 -11.76 17.34
CA PRO A 47 -18.46 -11.83 18.40
C PRO A 47 -18.07 -10.91 19.57
N GLU A 48 -19.06 -10.27 20.17
CA GLU A 48 -18.89 -9.12 21.08
C GLU A 48 -18.01 -9.42 22.31
N HIS A 49 -18.02 -10.66 22.79
CA HIS A 49 -17.18 -11.11 23.91
C HIS A 49 -15.67 -11.14 23.60
N LEU A 50 -15.27 -11.15 22.33
CA LEU A 50 -13.86 -11.05 21.91
C LEU A 50 -13.43 -9.59 21.69
N LYS A 51 -14.38 -8.65 21.51
CA LYS A 51 -14.10 -7.22 21.35
C LYS A 51 -13.66 -6.56 22.66
N GLU A 52 -14.06 -7.13 23.80
CA GLU A 52 -13.71 -6.62 25.13
C GLU A 52 -12.40 -7.20 25.69
N ASP A 53 -11.82 -8.22 25.05
CA ASP A 53 -10.57 -8.84 25.52
C ASP A 53 -9.35 -8.00 25.08
N PRO A 54 -8.65 -7.30 26.01
CA PRO A 54 -7.53 -6.44 25.67
C PRO A 54 -6.32 -7.20 25.09
N HIS A 55 -6.29 -8.53 25.21
CA HIS A 55 -5.21 -9.37 24.68
C HIS A 55 -5.49 -9.96 23.29
N TYR A 56 -6.65 -9.68 22.69
CA TYR A 56 -7.02 -10.24 21.39
C TYR A 56 -6.06 -9.80 20.26
N TYR A 57 -5.68 -8.53 20.22
CA TYR A 57 -4.79 -7.94 19.20
C TYR A 57 -3.31 -8.34 19.35
N GLU A 58 -2.92 -8.97 20.46
CA GLU A 58 -1.52 -9.29 20.77
C GLU A 58 -1.10 -10.68 20.25
N LYS A 59 -2.06 -11.46 19.73
CA LYS A 59 -1.85 -12.84 19.26
C LYS A 59 -1.67 -13.00 17.74
N GLU A 60 -1.81 -11.94 16.96
CA GLU A 60 -1.62 -11.96 15.50
C GLU A 60 -0.31 -11.32 15.05
#